data_AF-A0A314ZUQ3-F1
#
_entry.id   AF-A0A314ZUQ3-F1
#
_cell.length_a   1.000
_cell.length_b   1.000
_cell.length_c   1.000
_cell.angle_alpha   90.00
_cell.angle_beta   90.00
_cell.angle_gamma   90.00
#
_symmetry.space_group_name_H-M   'P 1'
#
loop_
_entity.id
_entity.type
_entity.pdbx_description
1 polymer ?
#
loop_
_entity_poly.entity_id
_entity_poly.type
_entity_poly.pdbx_seq_one_letter_code
_entity_poly.pdbx_strand_id
1 'polypeptide(L)'
;MLASTKNSLLFFLHRSKPQTHCVLIRHLATVNAAPQNGVVPNKDDYFSAIQHITNIVRRDHFMERTLNKLRITVDSELVYRVLRACSAAGTESLRFFNWARTHHPPITPQH
;
A
#
# COMPACT_ATOMS: atom_id res chain seq x y z
N MET A 1 -0.20 38.19 -33.25
CA MET A 1 0.46 36.87 -33.10
C MET A 1 0.56 36.57 -31.61
N LEU A 2 -0.28 35.68 -31.08
CA LEU A 2 -0.17 35.18 -29.70
C LEU A 2 -0.10 33.65 -29.78
N ALA A 3 1.07 33.11 -29.51
CA ALA A 3 1.27 31.68 -29.33
C ALA A 3 0.72 31.29 -27.95
N SER A 4 -0.28 30.41 -27.91
CA SER A 4 -0.76 29.79 -26.68
C SER A 4 -0.32 28.34 -26.67
N THR A 5 0.76 28.09 -25.95
CA THR A 5 1.38 26.79 -25.71
C THR A 5 0.43 25.92 -24.89
N LYS A 6 -0.24 24.97 -25.55
CA LYS A 6 -1.00 23.92 -24.88
C LYS A 6 0.00 22.91 -24.31
N ASN A 7 0.34 23.08 -23.04
CA ASN A 7 1.02 22.07 -22.24
C ASN A 7 0.11 20.85 -22.14
N SER A 8 0.27 19.94 -23.10
CA SER A 8 -0.38 18.63 -23.11
C SER A 8 0.30 17.77 -22.06
N LEU A 9 -0.14 17.91 -20.82
CA LEU A 9 0.11 16.93 -19.77
C LEU A 9 -0.69 15.67 -20.10
N LEU A 10 -0.18 14.90 -21.06
CA LEU A 10 -0.50 13.50 -21.25
C LEU A 10 0.00 12.74 -20.02
N PHE A 11 -0.73 12.85 -18.92
CA PHE A 11 -0.61 11.91 -17.82
C PHE A 11 -0.97 10.54 -18.37
N PHE A 12 0.05 9.71 -18.45
CA PHE A 12 0.06 8.29 -18.77
C PHE A 12 -1.19 7.54 -18.26
N LEU A 13 -2.28 7.57 -19.03
CA LEU A 13 -3.26 6.49 -19.07
C LEU A 13 -2.67 5.37 -19.93
N HIS A 14 -1.56 4.78 -19.47
CA HIS A 14 -1.13 3.51 -20.01
C HIS A 14 -2.08 2.44 -19.48
N ARG A 15 -3.13 2.22 -20.28
CA ARG A 15 -4.05 1.09 -20.27
C ARG A 15 -3.26 -0.20 -20.07
N SER A 16 -3.19 -0.69 -18.84
CA SER A 16 -2.69 -2.03 -18.55
C SER A 16 -3.68 -3.05 -19.11
N LYS A 17 -3.22 -3.84 -20.08
CA LYS A 17 -3.91 -5.05 -20.54
C LYS A 17 -4.17 -5.96 -19.33
N PRO A 18 -5.35 -6.60 -19.21
CA PRO A 18 -5.56 -7.61 -18.21
C PRO A 18 -4.81 -8.87 -18.67
N GLN A 19 -3.60 -9.10 -18.17
CA GLN A 19 -3.03 -10.44 -18.21
C GLN A 19 -3.60 -11.21 -17.03
N THR A 20 -4.59 -12.02 -17.37
CA THR A 20 -5.03 -13.20 -16.64
C THR A 20 -3.82 -14.06 -16.27
N HIS A 21 -3.37 -13.97 -15.02
CA HIS A 21 -2.91 -15.15 -14.29
C HIS A 21 -3.30 -14.93 -12.83
N CYS A 22 -4.56 -15.27 -12.55
CA CYS A 22 -5.09 -15.42 -11.21
C CYS A 22 -4.29 -16.52 -10.49
N VAL A 23 -3.20 -16.15 -9.82
CA VAL A 23 -2.64 -17.03 -8.79
C VAL A 23 -3.61 -16.95 -7.61
N LEU A 24 -4.47 -17.96 -7.62
CA LEU A 24 -5.42 -18.39 -6.62
C LEU A 24 -4.80 -18.30 -5.22
N ILE A 25 -5.03 -17.20 -4.50
CA ILE A 25 -4.91 -17.19 -3.04
C ILE A 25 -6.31 -17.45 -2.48
N ARG A 26 -6.74 -18.70 -2.62
CA ARG A 26 -7.58 -19.33 -1.61
C ARG A 26 -6.65 -19.62 -0.43
N HIS A 27 -6.85 -18.91 0.66
CA HIS A 27 -7.19 -19.49 1.96
C HIS A 27 -7.46 -18.30 2.88
N LEU A 28 -8.75 -18.04 3.08
CA LEU A 28 -9.25 -17.22 4.17
C LEU A 28 -8.84 -17.91 5.48
N ALA A 29 -7.98 -17.27 6.26
CA ALA A 29 -7.90 -17.48 7.68
C ALA A 29 -8.02 -16.10 8.33
N THR A 30 -9.23 -15.78 8.81
CA THR A 30 -9.42 -14.74 9.81
C THR A 30 -8.76 -15.24 11.09
N VAL A 31 -7.49 -14.88 11.28
CA VAL A 31 -6.84 -14.97 12.58
C VAL A 31 -7.00 -13.61 13.25
N ASN A 32 -7.92 -13.52 14.21
CA ASN A 32 -7.90 -12.46 15.20
C ASN A 32 -6.59 -12.58 15.99
N ALA A 33 -5.55 -11.85 15.59
CA ALA A 33 -4.34 -11.74 16.37
C ALA A 33 -4.62 -10.83 17.58
N ALA A 34 -4.80 -11.44 18.75
CA ALA A 34 -4.73 -10.75 20.03
C ALA A 34 -3.32 -10.15 20.23
N PRO A 35 -3.16 -9.04 20.98
CA PRO A 35 -1.87 -8.41 21.15
C PRO A 35 -1.01 -9.25 22.09
N GLN A 36 0.08 -9.84 21.56
CA GLN A 36 1.08 -10.49 22.40
C GLN A 36 2.23 -9.51 22.65
N ASN A 37 2.28 -9.01 23.88
CA ASN A 37 3.40 -8.24 24.40
C ASN A 37 4.68 -9.08 24.37
N GLY A 38 5.74 -8.57 23.71
CA GLY A 38 7.12 -8.95 24.04
C GLY A 38 7.85 -9.95 23.15
N VAL A 39 7.41 -10.20 21.91
CA VAL A 39 8.13 -11.09 20.98
C VAL A 39 8.98 -10.27 20.01
N VAL A 40 10.29 -10.58 19.93
CA VAL A 40 11.17 -10.08 18.86
C VAL A 40 10.48 -10.33 17.53
N PRO A 41 10.24 -9.33 16.67
CA PRO A 41 9.48 -9.51 15.45
C PRO A 41 10.10 -10.62 14.62
N ASN A 42 9.42 -11.76 14.55
CA ASN A 42 9.91 -12.88 13.78
C ASN A 42 9.77 -12.50 12.29
N LYS A 43 10.67 -12.99 11.45
CA LYS A 43 10.65 -12.75 10.00
C LYS A 43 9.28 -13.08 9.38
N ASP A 44 8.58 -14.05 9.96
CA ASP A 44 7.23 -14.46 9.53
C ASP A 44 6.16 -13.41 9.83
N ASP A 45 6.29 -12.65 10.91
CA ASP A 45 5.35 -11.57 11.27
C ASP A 45 5.42 -10.45 10.24
N TYR A 46 6.62 -10.17 9.72
CA TYR A 46 6.84 -9.18 8.68
C TYR A 46 6.16 -9.56 7.36
N PHE A 47 6.33 -10.80 6.89
CA PHE A 47 5.65 -11.27 5.68
C PHE A 47 4.13 -11.32 5.86
N SER A 48 3.68 -11.72 7.05
CA SER A 48 2.27 -11.73 7.41
C SER A 48 1.69 -10.31 7.37
N ALA A 49 2.41 -9.32 7.89
CA ALA A 49 2.02 -7.92 7.84
C ALA A 49 1.93 -7.40 6.39
N ILE A 50 2.93 -7.66 5.55
CA ILE A 50 2.90 -7.27 4.13
C ILE A 50 1.68 -7.86 3.43
N GLN A 51 1.44 -9.15 3.62
CA GLN A 51 0.32 -9.84 2.98
C GLN A 51 -1.02 -9.33 3.49
N HIS A 52 -1.14 -9.07 4.80
CA HIS A 52 -2.33 -8.51 5.40
C HIS A 52 -2.65 -7.12 4.85
N ILE A 53 -1.66 -6.22 4.83
CA ILE A 53 -1.79 -4.88 4.26
C ILE A 53 -2.14 -4.96 2.77
N THR A 54 -1.46 -5.82 2.00
CA THR A 54 -1.75 -6.04 0.57
C THR A 54 -3.21 -6.43 0.35
N ASN A 55 -3.78 -7.28 1.21
CA ASN A 55 -5.19 -7.67 1.12
C ASN A 55 -6.13 -6.50 1.42
N ILE A 56 -5.82 -5.67 2.41
CA ILE A 56 -6.59 -4.46 2.73
C ILE A 56 -6.56 -3.50 1.54
N VAL A 57 -5.37 -3.19 1.01
CA VAL A 57 -5.23 -2.28 -0.14
C VAL A 57 -6.04 -2.78 -1.34
N ARG A 58 -6.07 -4.08 -1.61
CA ARG A 58 -6.77 -4.62 -2.78
C ARG A 58 -8.28 -4.75 -2.63
N ARG A 59 -8.80 -4.89 -1.41
CA ARG A 59 -10.18 -5.33 -1.18
C ARG A 59 -11.01 -4.39 -0.31
N ASP A 60 -10.36 -3.54 0.48
CA ASP A 60 -11.05 -2.68 1.45
C ASP A 60 -11.43 -1.34 0.80
N HIS A 61 -12.73 -1.06 0.73
CA HIS A 61 -13.25 0.21 0.22
C HIS A 61 -12.90 1.40 1.14
N PHE A 62 -12.75 1.14 2.44
CA PHE A 62 -12.39 2.09 3.50
C PHE A 62 -10.95 1.90 3.97
N MET A 63 -10.05 1.53 3.04
CA MET A 63 -8.64 1.23 3.27
C MET A 63 -7.95 2.18 4.27
N GLU A 64 -8.04 3.50 4.07
CA GLU A 64 -7.37 4.48 4.94
C GLU A 64 -7.80 4.35 6.40
N ARG A 65 -9.11 4.14 6.63
CA ARG A 65 -9.68 3.97 7.97
C ARG A 65 -9.19 2.67 8.62
N THR A 66 -9.07 1.61 7.83
CA THR A 66 -8.59 0.31 8.30
C THR A 66 -7.09 0.36 8.63
N LEU A 67 -6.28 0.99 7.77
CA LEU A 67 -4.84 1.15 7.99
C LEU A 67 -4.54 2.01 9.22
N ASN A 68 -5.31 3.06 9.48
CA ASN A 68 -5.17 3.89 10.67
C ASN A 68 -5.38 3.11 11.99
N LYS A 69 -6.21 2.05 11.96
CA LYS A 69 -6.45 1.22 13.15
C LYS A 69 -5.30 0.25 13.42
N LEU A 70 -4.52 -0.11 12.41
CA LEU A 70 -3.51 -1.18 12.50
C LEU A 70 -2.22 -0.76 13.24
N ARG A 71 -2.07 0.50 13.67
CA ARG A 71 -0.87 1.01 14.36
C ARG A 71 0.44 0.53 13.71
N ILE A 72 0.47 0.52 12.38
CA ILE A 72 1.61 0.08 11.58
C ILE A 72 2.67 1.18 11.52
N THR A 73 3.93 0.81 11.78
CA THR A 73 5.06 1.68 11.49
C THR A 73 5.31 1.68 9.99
N VAL A 74 5.14 2.82 9.34
CA VAL A 74 5.31 2.97 7.89
C VAL A 74 6.79 3.17 7.58
N ASP A 75 7.44 2.10 7.09
CA ASP A 75 8.80 2.14 6.55
C ASP A 75 8.80 2.08 5.01
N SER A 76 9.82 2.68 4.40
CA SER A 76 10.06 2.68 2.96
C SER A 76 10.15 1.27 2.37
N GLU A 77 10.75 0.30 3.09
CA GLU A 77 10.83 -1.09 2.63
C GLU A 77 9.46 -1.76 2.61
N LEU A 78 8.66 -1.54 3.66
CA LEU A 78 7.29 -2.04 3.75
C LEU A 78 6.43 -1.49 2.61
N VAL A 79 6.50 -0.18 2.37
CA VAL A 79 5.76 0.49 1.29
C VAL A 79 6.17 -0.10 -0.07
N TYR A 80 7.47 -0.25 -0.34
CA TYR A 80 7.95 -0.85 -1.58
C TYR A 80 7.42 -2.27 -1.79
N ARG A 81 7.46 -3.11 -0.76
CA ARG A 81 6.99 -4.50 -0.83
C ARG A 81 5.48 -4.58 -1.08
N VAL A 82 4.68 -3.75 -0.42
CA VAL A 82 3.22 -3.67 -0.64
C VAL A 82 2.91 -3.15 -2.04
N LEU A 83 3.58 -2.10 -2.51
CA LEU A 83 3.37 -1.57 -3.87
C LEU A 83 3.72 -2.61 -4.94
N ARG A 84 4.84 -3.33 -4.76
CA ARG A 84 5.24 -4.41 -5.67
C ARG A 84 4.21 -5.54 -5.68
N ALA A 85 3.68 -5.90 -4.51
CA ALA A 85 2.60 -6.88 -4.43
C ALA A 85 1.32 -6.36 -5.10
N CYS A 86 0.96 -5.09 -4.97
CA CYS A 86 -0.22 -4.48 -5.56
C CYS A 86 -0.05 -3.99 -7.02
N SER A 87 0.94 -4.48 -7.76
CA SER A 87 1.22 -4.03 -9.14
C SER A 87 0.05 -4.16 -10.12
N ALA A 88 -0.84 -5.13 -9.90
CA ALA A 88 -2.08 -5.30 -10.69
C ALA A 88 -3.21 -4.33 -10.28
N ALA A 89 -3.11 -3.67 -9.13
CA ALA A 89 -4.11 -2.76 -8.55
C ALA A 89 -3.58 -1.32 -8.52
N GLY A 90 -3.44 -0.71 -9.70
CA GLY A 90 -2.80 0.62 -9.86
C GLY A 90 -3.45 1.75 -9.06
N THR A 91 -4.78 1.85 -9.08
CA THR A 91 -5.51 2.91 -8.35
C THR A 91 -5.38 2.75 -6.83
N GLU A 92 -5.58 1.53 -6.32
CA GLU A 92 -5.53 1.27 -4.89
C GLU A 92 -4.11 1.38 -4.33
N SER A 93 -3.11 0.92 -5.08
CA SER A 93 -1.70 1.08 -4.71
C SER A 93 -1.27 2.55 -4.65
N LEU A 94 -1.74 3.39 -5.59
CA LEU A 94 -1.49 4.83 -5.55
C LEU A 94 -2.19 5.49 -4.34
N ARG A 95 -3.42 5.08 -4.03
CA ARG A 95 -4.14 5.56 -2.84
C ARG A 95 -3.39 5.17 -1.56
N PHE A 96 -2.91 3.93 -1.48
CA PHE A 96 -2.09 3.45 -0.36
C PHE A 96 -0.81 4.29 -0.21
N PHE A 97 -0.12 4.58 -1.31
CA PHE A 97 1.08 5.41 -1.28
C PHE A 97 0.81 6.82 -0.75
N ASN A 98 -0.30 7.45 -1.19
CA ASN A 98 -0.69 8.76 -0.68
C ASN A 98 -1.00 8.73 0.83
N TRP A 99 -1.68 7.68 1.30
CA TRP A 99 -1.90 7.46 2.73
C TRP A 99 -0.58 7.28 3.49
N ALA A 100 0.34 6.44 2.99
CA ALA A 100 1.62 6.19 3.65
C ALA A 100 2.45 7.48 3.79
N ARG A 101 2.42 8.34 2.77
CA ARG A 101 3.11 9.64 2.77
C ARG A 101 2.63 10.59 3.87
N THR A 102 1.35 10.57 4.24
CA THR A 102 0.82 11.43 5.31
C THR A 102 1.10 10.91 6.71
N HIS A 103 1.54 9.65 6.83
CA HIS A 103 1.82 8.97 8.09
C HIS A 103 3.32 8.84 8.39
N HIS A 104 4.18 9.40 7.54
CA HIS A 104 5.58 9.57 7.89
C HIS A 104 5.68 10.69 8.94
N PRO A 105 6.37 10.46 10.08
CA PRO A 105 6.58 11.52 11.05
C PRO A 105 7.24 12.72 10.35
N PRO A 106 6.80 13.96 10.62
CA PRO A 106 7.53 15.13 10.15
C PRO A 106 8.98 14.95 10.57
N ILE A 107 9.91 15.00 9.62
CA ILE A 107 11.32 15.11 9.95
C ILE A 107 11.44 16.47 10.62
N THR A 108 11.32 16.54 11.93
CA THR A 108 11.57 17.77 12.68
C THR A 108 13.06 18.03 12.48
N PRO A 109 13.45 19.10 11.77
CA PRO A 109 14.86 19.48 11.74
C PRO A 109 15.24 19.82 13.18
N GLN A 110 16.11 18.99 13.77
CA GLN A 110 16.74 19.29 15.04
C GLN A 110 17.71 20.45 14.78
N HIS A 111 17.28 21.68 15.02
CA HIS A 111 18.15 22.86 15.03
C HIS A 111 17.63 23.92 15.99
#